data_AF-A0A0F4IYS9-F1
#
_entry.id   AF-A0A0F4IYS9-F1
#
_cell.length_a   1.000
_cell.length_b   1.000
_cell.length_c   1.000
_cell.angle_alpha   90.00
_cell.angle_beta   90.00
_cell.angle_gamma   90.00
#
_symmetry.space_group_name_H-M   'P 1'
#
loop_
_entity.id
_entity.type
_entity.pdbx_description
1 polymer ?
#
loop_
_entity_poly.entity_id
_entity_poly.type
_entity_poly.pdbx_seq_one_letter_code
_entity_poly.pdbx_strand_id
1 'polypeptide(L)'
;YSRNPTVLHRDTTVLPRGRHARASWNYRLPSCSARPGAVQVSYDMNRLQRLPGDEPHIVTLNPGDRLDESRVLARMVYEHPLHAAESVAAQRLLPTLNDGVTAYAGAYHGWGFHEDGCRSGAEAARSLGVVW
;
A
#
# COMPACT_ATOMS: atom_id res chain seq x y z
N TYR A 1 -10.11 -8.77 -2.36
CA TYR A 1 -9.38 -7.62 -1.77
C TYR A 1 -9.06 -7.93 -0.32
N SER A 2 -7.95 -7.40 0.20
CA SER A 2 -7.57 -7.48 1.62
C SER A 2 -7.64 -6.09 2.24
N ARG A 3 -8.19 -5.99 3.44
CA ARG A 3 -8.40 -4.74 4.18
C ARG A 3 -7.19 -4.48 5.10
N ASN A 4 -6.55 -3.34 4.95
CA ASN A 4 -5.33 -2.95 5.64
C ASN A 4 -5.54 -1.66 6.46
N PRO A 5 -5.97 -1.75 7.73
CA PRO A 5 -5.92 -0.62 8.66
C PRO A 5 -4.53 -0.01 8.73
N THR A 6 -4.43 1.29 8.58
CA THR A 6 -3.19 2.04 8.51
C THR A 6 -3.28 3.23 9.44
N VAL A 7 -2.23 3.46 10.22
CA VAL A 7 -2.24 4.51 11.25
C VAL A 7 -1.02 5.39 11.07
N LEU A 8 -1.24 6.70 11.00
CA LEU A 8 -0.21 7.72 11.11
C LEU A 8 -0.09 8.12 12.59
N HIS A 9 1.11 8.04 13.15
CA HIS A 9 1.37 8.28 14.57
C HIS A 9 2.80 8.77 14.84
N ARG A 10 3.05 9.17 16.09
CA ARG A 10 4.36 9.62 16.62
C ARG A 10 5.07 8.59 17.50
N ASP A 11 4.46 7.42 17.70
CA ASP A 11 5.03 6.35 18.51
C ASP A 11 6.25 5.68 17.84
N THR A 12 7.47 5.99 18.33
CA THR A 12 8.72 5.41 17.82
C THR A 12 9.03 4.00 18.33
N THR A 13 8.22 3.45 19.24
CA THR A 13 8.48 2.13 19.84
C THR A 13 8.34 0.98 18.83
N VAL A 14 7.64 1.20 17.73
CA VAL A 14 7.51 0.26 16.60
C VAL A 14 8.75 0.19 15.72
N LEU A 15 9.67 1.16 15.85
CA LEU A 15 10.92 1.19 15.08
C LEU A 15 12.03 0.39 15.79
N PRO A 16 13.08 -0.05 15.08
CA PRO A 16 14.25 -0.65 15.70
C PRO A 16 14.83 0.21 16.83
N ARG A 17 15.20 -0.47 17.92
CA ARG A 17 15.83 0.16 19.10
C ARG A 17 17.19 0.79 18.75
N GLY A 18 17.98 0.10 17.92
CA GLY A 18 19.23 0.63 17.41
C GLY A 18 18.96 1.72 16.36
N ARG A 19 19.37 2.97 16.63
CA ARG A 19 19.15 4.11 15.72
C ARG A 19 19.71 3.87 14.32
N HIS A 20 20.88 3.23 14.21
CA HIS A 20 21.52 2.90 12.93
C HIS A 20 20.79 1.80 12.14
N ALA A 21 19.93 1.01 12.79
CA ALA A 21 19.13 -0.02 12.14
C ALA A 21 17.79 0.51 11.61
N ARG A 22 17.44 1.78 11.88
CA ARG A 22 16.21 2.39 11.38
C ARG A 22 16.34 2.67 9.89
N ALA A 23 15.39 2.15 9.13
CA ALA A 23 15.28 2.36 7.70
C ALA A 23 13.98 3.12 7.38
N SER A 24 13.82 3.53 6.13
CA SER A 24 12.57 4.15 5.69
C SER A 24 11.39 3.19 5.85
N TRP A 25 11.63 1.88 5.67
CA TRP A 25 10.69 0.79 5.92
C TRP A 25 11.28 -0.16 6.95
N ASN A 26 10.52 -0.49 7.98
CA ASN A 26 10.95 -1.35 9.07
C ASN A 26 9.93 -2.48 9.20
N TYR A 27 10.41 -3.72 9.15
CA TYR A 27 9.58 -4.91 9.36
C TYR A 27 9.87 -5.51 10.73
N ARG A 28 8.82 -5.94 11.42
CA ARG A 28 8.93 -6.60 12.73
C ARG A 28 8.23 -7.95 12.67
N LEU A 29 8.98 -8.98 13.02
CA LEU A 29 8.46 -10.31 13.36
C LEU A 29 8.31 -10.40 14.88
N PRO A 30 7.16 -10.87 15.41
CA PRO A 30 6.99 -11.05 16.84
C PRO A 30 7.84 -12.20 17.40
N SER A 31 8.20 -13.19 16.57
CA SER A 31 9.10 -14.30 16.91
C SER A 31 9.74 -14.88 15.63
N CYS A 32 10.79 -15.70 15.78
CA CYS A 32 11.40 -16.42 14.65
C CYS A 32 10.47 -17.48 14.03
N SER A 33 9.46 -17.93 14.77
CA SER A 33 8.43 -18.87 14.32
C SER A 33 7.16 -18.19 13.81
N ALA A 34 7.17 -16.86 13.69
CA ALA A 34 5.99 -16.09 13.31
C ALA A 34 5.50 -16.46 11.90
N ARG A 35 4.18 -16.61 11.78
CA ARG A 35 3.53 -16.81 10.48
C ARG A 35 3.48 -15.48 9.70
N PRO A 36 3.39 -15.51 8.36
CA PRO A 36 3.41 -14.31 7.52
C PRO A 36 2.40 -13.22 7.92
N GLY A 37 1.21 -13.60 8.40
CA GLY A 37 0.17 -12.65 8.84
C GLY A 37 0.49 -11.89 10.14
N ALA A 38 1.55 -12.27 10.85
CA ALA A 38 1.98 -11.59 12.08
C ALA A 38 3.06 -10.53 11.85
N VAL A 39 3.49 -10.34 10.59
CA VAL A 39 4.44 -9.31 10.19
C VAL A 39 3.81 -7.94 10.37
N GLN A 40 4.52 -7.03 11.04
CA GLN A 40 4.16 -5.62 11.10
C GLN A 40 5.13 -4.81 10.27
N VAL A 41 4.63 -3.84 9.52
CA VAL A 41 5.44 -2.93 8.71
C VAL A 41 5.18 -1.50 9.17
N SER A 42 6.26 -0.78 9.47
CA SER A 42 6.24 0.63 9.87
C SER A 42 7.17 1.45 9.00
N TYR A 43 6.67 2.57 8.50
CA TYR A 43 7.35 3.48 7.60
C TYR A 43 7.78 4.71 8.40
N ASP A 44 9.08 5.00 8.41
CA ASP A 44 9.61 6.27 8.90
C ASP A 44 9.44 7.30 7.77
N MET A 45 8.38 8.10 7.86
CA MET A 45 8.02 9.04 6.81
C MET A 45 8.97 10.23 6.73
N ASN A 46 9.54 10.67 7.86
CA ASN A 46 10.58 11.69 7.86
C ASN A 46 11.76 11.23 7.01
N ARG A 47 12.22 10.00 7.21
CA ARG A 47 13.32 9.44 6.40
C ARG A 47 12.91 9.18 4.95
N LEU A 48 11.71 8.62 4.73
CA LEU A 48 11.23 8.25 3.39
C LEU A 48 11.01 9.46 2.49
N GLN A 49 10.35 10.50 3.01
CA GLN A 49 9.92 11.68 2.26
C GLN A 49 10.79 12.92 2.53
N ARG A 50 11.81 12.80 3.40
CA ARG A 50 12.65 13.92 3.85
C ARG A 50 11.83 15.06 4.47
N LEU A 51 10.83 14.71 5.29
CA LEU A 51 10.00 15.71 5.97
C LEU A 51 10.87 16.55 6.93
N PRO A 52 10.64 17.87 7.00
CA PRO A 52 11.43 18.74 7.87
C PRO A 52 11.10 18.53 9.36
N GLY A 53 12.07 18.81 10.23
CA GLY A 53 11.94 18.77 11.68
C GLY A 53 12.22 17.40 12.30
N ASP A 54 12.30 17.39 13.64
CA ASP A 54 12.66 16.22 14.44
C ASP A 54 11.44 15.42 14.95
N GLU A 55 10.22 15.93 14.72
CA GLU A 55 8.98 15.26 15.13
C GLU A 55 8.77 13.99 14.27
N PRO A 56 8.61 12.81 14.89
CA PRO A 56 8.49 11.56 14.17
C PRO A 56 7.12 11.41 13.51
N HIS A 57 7.09 11.14 12.22
CA HIS A 57 5.91 10.76 11.45
C HIS A 57 6.08 9.33 11.00
N ILE A 58 5.32 8.44 11.60
CA ILE A 58 5.41 7.00 11.35
C ILE A 58 4.06 6.50 10.85
N VAL A 59 4.09 5.75 9.76
CA VAL A 59 2.91 5.04 9.26
C VAL A 59 3.07 3.56 9.55
N THR A 60 2.17 2.97 10.34
CA THR A 60 2.17 1.53 10.61
C THR A 60 0.97 0.86 9.98
N LEU A 61 1.25 -0.23 9.26
CA LEU A 61 0.23 -1.09 8.66
C LEU A 61 -0.20 -2.17 9.65
N ASN A 62 -1.51 -2.40 9.72
CA ASN A 62 -2.17 -3.41 10.53
C ASN A 62 -1.67 -3.42 12.00
N PRO A 63 -1.68 -2.27 12.71
CA PRO A 63 -1.01 -2.18 14.01
C PRO A 63 -1.66 -3.05 15.10
N GLY A 64 -2.96 -3.36 14.98
CA GLY A 64 -3.77 -3.86 16.09
C GLY A 64 -3.78 -2.84 17.23
N ASP A 65 -3.74 -3.31 18.47
CA ASP A 65 -3.80 -2.47 19.68
C ASP A 65 -2.40 -2.08 20.21
N ARG A 66 -1.38 -2.08 19.34
CA ARG A 66 0.03 -1.91 19.74
C ARG A 66 0.52 -0.47 19.81
N LEU A 67 -0.32 0.49 19.43
CA LEU A 67 0.06 1.90 19.40
C LEU A 67 -0.48 2.61 20.62
N ASP A 68 0.33 3.52 21.16
CA ASP A 68 -0.14 4.51 22.13
C ASP A 68 -1.15 5.46 21.47
N GLU A 69 -2.44 5.35 21.85
CA GLU A 69 -3.54 6.14 21.28
C GLU A 69 -3.31 7.65 21.43
N SER A 70 -2.59 8.10 22.46
CA SER A 70 -2.26 9.52 22.65
C SER A 70 -1.32 10.08 21.58
N ARG A 71 -0.67 9.20 20.82
CA ARG A 71 0.29 9.54 19.75
C ARG A 71 -0.27 9.34 18.35
N VAL A 72 -1.52 8.91 18.22
CA VAL A 72 -2.17 8.71 16.93
C VAL A 72 -2.59 10.05 16.35
N LEU A 73 -2.21 10.28 15.09
CA LEU A 73 -2.55 11.49 14.35
C LEU A 73 -3.72 11.25 13.40
N ALA A 74 -3.74 10.09 12.72
CA ALA A 74 -4.82 9.73 11.81
C ALA A 74 -4.91 8.21 11.60
N ARG A 75 -6.10 7.75 11.20
CA ARG A 75 -6.38 6.36 10.84
C ARG A 75 -7.03 6.32 9.46
N MET A 76 -6.57 5.40 8.63
CA MET A 76 -7.10 5.13 7.30
C MET A 76 -7.29 3.63 7.13
N VAL A 77 -8.19 3.23 6.25
CA VAL A 77 -8.32 1.83 5.87
C VAL A 77 -8.16 1.74 4.36
N TYR A 78 -7.10 1.04 3.93
CA TYR A 78 -6.85 0.77 2.53
C TYR A 78 -7.30 -0.64 2.17
N GLU A 79 -7.59 -0.85 0.89
CA GLU A 79 -7.90 -2.17 0.36
C GLU A 79 -6.94 -2.49 -0.77
N HIS A 80 -6.32 -3.67 -0.74
CA HIS A 80 -5.43 -4.13 -1.79
C HIS A 80 -6.05 -5.29 -2.56
N PRO A 81 -5.92 -5.32 -3.89
CA PRO A 81 -6.29 -6.47 -4.70
C PRO A 81 -5.55 -7.71 -4.20
N LEU A 82 -6.26 -8.85 -4.17
CA LEU A 82 -5.63 -10.14 -3.95
C LEU A 82 -5.45 -10.79 -5.32
N HIS A 83 -4.23 -11.18 -5.65
CA HIS A 83 -3.91 -11.85 -6.90
C HIS A 83 -4.01 -13.36 -6.70
N ALA A 84 -5.21 -13.89 -6.95
CA ALA A 84 -5.46 -15.32 -7.06
C ALA A 84 -5.36 -15.77 -8.53
N ALA A 85 -5.26 -17.07 -8.78
CA ALA A 85 -5.18 -17.59 -10.14
C ALA A 85 -6.39 -17.15 -10.98
N GLU A 86 -7.56 -17.11 -10.35
CA GLU A 86 -8.83 -16.68 -10.94
C GLU A 86 -8.82 -15.19 -11.29
N SER A 87 -8.29 -14.32 -10.41
CA SER A 87 -8.23 -12.89 -10.69
C SER A 87 -7.25 -12.59 -11.83
N VAL A 88 -6.11 -13.28 -11.88
CA VAL A 88 -5.12 -13.14 -12.97
C VAL A 88 -5.67 -13.69 -14.30
N ALA A 89 -6.45 -14.77 -14.26
CA ALA A 89 -7.15 -15.26 -15.46
C ALA A 89 -8.18 -14.24 -15.96
N ALA A 90 -8.97 -13.66 -15.05
CA ALA A 90 -9.98 -12.65 -15.38
C ALA A 90 -9.38 -11.35 -15.95
N GLN A 91 -8.16 -10.97 -15.54
CA GLN A 91 -7.46 -9.79 -16.09
C GLN A 91 -7.34 -9.82 -17.61
N ARG A 92 -7.18 -11.02 -18.21
CA ARG A 92 -7.06 -11.18 -19.67
C ARG A 92 -8.36 -10.84 -20.42
N LEU A 93 -9.48 -10.83 -19.72
CA LEU A 93 -10.80 -10.52 -20.26
C LEU A 93 -11.13 -9.03 -20.15
N LEU A 94 -10.38 -8.24 -19.36
CA LEU A 94 -10.67 -6.82 -19.17
C LEU A 94 -10.76 -6.01 -20.47
N PRO A 95 -9.88 -6.21 -21.47
CA PRO A 95 -9.99 -5.47 -22.73
C PRO A 95 -11.30 -5.75 -23.49
N THR A 96 -11.93 -6.91 -23.28
CA THR A 96 -13.19 -7.26 -23.94
C THR A 96 -14.41 -6.57 -23.32
N LEU A 97 -14.24 -5.85 -22.20
CA LEU A 97 -15.31 -5.11 -21.53
C LEU A 97 -15.48 -3.69 -22.09
N ASN A 98 -14.49 -3.16 -22.81
CA ASN A 98 -14.59 -1.84 -23.42
C ASN A 98 -15.50 -1.89 -24.65
N ASP A 99 -16.49 -0.99 -24.74
CA ASP A 99 -17.55 -1.03 -25.76
C ASP A 99 -17.58 0.19 -26.69
N GLY A 100 -16.57 1.07 -26.59
CA GLY A 100 -16.46 2.31 -27.36
C GLY A 100 -17.20 3.51 -26.76
N VAL A 101 -17.99 3.30 -25.70
CA VAL A 101 -18.59 4.37 -24.89
C VAL A 101 -18.00 4.35 -23.48
N THR A 102 -17.81 3.15 -22.94
CA THR A 102 -17.24 2.89 -21.62
C THR A 102 -15.92 2.16 -21.79
N ALA A 103 -14.90 2.62 -21.06
CA ALA A 103 -13.62 1.95 -20.93
C ALA A 103 -13.24 1.83 -19.46
N TYR A 104 -12.61 0.70 -19.11
CA TYR A 104 -12.18 0.42 -17.75
C TYR A 104 -10.67 0.63 -17.60
N ALA A 105 -10.27 1.22 -16.47
CA ALA A 105 -8.88 1.42 -16.10
C ALA A 105 -8.72 1.27 -14.59
N GLY A 106 -7.48 1.00 -14.16
CA GLY A 106 -7.12 0.91 -12.76
C GLY A 106 -6.02 -0.13 -12.53
N ALA A 107 -5.37 -0.06 -11.36
CA ALA A 107 -4.23 -0.90 -11.03
C ALA A 107 -4.51 -2.42 -11.10
N TYR A 108 -5.77 -2.83 -11.04
CA TYR A 108 -6.21 -4.21 -11.23
C TYR A 108 -6.01 -4.74 -12.67
N HIS A 109 -5.69 -3.89 -13.65
CA HIS A 109 -5.25 -4.28 -15.00
C HIS A 109 -3.81 -4.82 -15.04
N GLY A 110 -3.14 -4.92 -13.89
CA GLY A 110 -1.82 -5.53 -13.77
C GLY A 110 -1.59 -6.05 -12.35
N TRP A 111 -0.45 -5.72 -11.76
CA TRP A 111 -0.05 -6.25 -10.46
C TRP A 111 -0.48 -5.38 -9.28
N GLY A 112 -1.34 -4.38 -9.50
CA GLY A 112 -1.88 -3.54 -8.44
C GLY A 112 -0.97 -2.37 -8.05
N PHE A 113 0.02 -2.03 -8.88
CA PHE A 113 0.91 -0.90 -8.65
C PHE A 113 0.47 0.37 -9.39
N HIS A 114 1.07 1.51 -9.02
CA HIS A 114 0.78 2.80 -9.62
C HIS A 114 1.01 2.81 -11.14
N GLU A 115 2.06 2.14 -11.60
CA GLU A 115 2.37 2.02 -13.03
C GLU A 115 1.29 1.27 -13.80
N ASP A 116 0.68 0.23 -13.21
CA ASP A 116 -0.43 -0.49 -13.83
C ASP A 116 -1.67 0.40 -13.96
N GLY A 117 -1.91 1.26 -12.95
CA GLY A 117 -2.96 2.26 -13.00
C GLY A 117 -2.72 3.30 -14.11
N CYS A 118 -1.48 3.80 -14.22
CA CYS A 118 -1.09 4.76 -15.25
C CYS A 118 -1.22 4.16 -16.66
N ARG A 119 -0.60 2.98 -16.88
CA ARG A 119 -0.65 2.25 -18.16
C ARG A 119 -2.09 1.97 -18.59
N SER A 120 -2.92 1.44 -17.69
CA SER A 120 -4.32 1.12 -18.03
C SER A 120 -5.17 2.35 -18.34
N GLY A 121 -4.89 3.49 -17.70
CA GLY A 121 -5.52 4.77 -18.05
C GLY A 121 -5.21 5.18 -19.50
N ALA A 122 -3.95 5.07 -19.91
CA ALA A 122 -3.54 5.35 -21.29
C ALA A 122 -4.16 4.35 -22.29
N GLU A 123 -4.27 3.07 -21.92
CA GLU A 123 -4.93 2.04 -22.74
C GLU A 123 -6.43 2.29 -22.89
N ALA A 124 -7.13 2.67 -21.82
CA ALA A 124 -8.53 3.04 -21.86
C ALA A 124 -8.78 4.25 -22.76
N ALA A 125 -7.98 5.31 -22.62
CA ALA A 125 -8.05 6.49 -23.50
C ALA A 125 -7.86 6.12 -24.98
N ARG A 126 -6.90 5.22 -25.27
CA ARG A 126 -6.66 4.72 -26.63
C ARG A 126 -7.84 3.93 -27.19
N SER A 127 -8.51 3.11 -26.38
CA SER A 127 -9.70 2.38 -26.82
C SER A 127 -10.88 3.29 -27.17
N LEU A 128 -10.89 4.52 -26.66
CA LEU A 128 -11.85 5.57 -26.99
C LEU A 128 -11.37 6.48 -28.14
N GLY A 129 -10.27 6.13 -28.82
CA GLY A 129 -9.75 6.85 -29.98
C GLY A 129 -8.81 8.02 -29.66
N VAL A 130 -8.37 8.19 -28.41
CA VAL A 130 -7.46 9.27 -28.01
C VAL A 130 -6.01 8.76 -27.97
N VAL A 131 -5.09 9.47 -28.65
CA VAL A 131 -3.65 9.16 -28.65
C VAL A 131 -2.89 10.29 -27.95
N TRP A 132 -2.08 9.94 -26.97
CA TRP A 132 -1.16 10.82 -26.22
C TRP A 132 0.28 10.41 -26.48
#